data_AF-A0A381VLT9-F1
#
_entry.id   AF-A0A381VLT9-F1
#
_cell.length_a   1.000
_cell.length_b   1.000
_cell.length_c   1.000
_cell.angle_alpha   90.00
_cell.angle_beta   90.00
_cell.angle_gamma   90.00
#
_symmetry.space_group_name_H-M   'P 1'
#
loop_
_entity.id
_entity.type
_entity.pdbx_description
1 polymer ?
#
loop_
_entity_poly.entity_id
_entity_poly.type
_entity_poly.pdbx_seq_one_letter_code
_entity_poly.pdbx_strand_id
1 'polypeptide(L)'
;MNTKPSSSAGTPRKLRSGRDPKTNAYRLVHGQADGWKDLYVDRLGDFLLIQSPQPLTDPQLEAAIKWKGALKIKGVYYKKLNRM
;
A
#
# COMPACT_ATOMS: atom_id res chain seq x y z
N MET A 1 8.35 31.76 8.43
CA MET A 1 8.97 30.76 7.53
C MET A 1 7.92 29.69 7.25
N ASN A 2 7.28 29.73 6.09
CA ASN A 2 6.24 28.77 5.70
C ASN A 2 6.91 27.64 4.90
N THR A 3 7.13 26.47 5.51
CA THR A 3 7.63 25.30 4.79
C THR A 3 6.46 24.62 4.10
N LYS A 4 6.36 24.80 2.77
CA LYS A 4 5.52 23.98 1.90
C LYS A 4 5.84 22.50 2.16
N PRO A 5 4.84 21.60 2.27
CA PRO A 5 5.12 20.18 2.34
C PRO A 5 5.90 19.77 1.09
N SER A 6 7.06 19.14 1.33
CA SER A 6 7.97 18.65 0.30
C SER A 6 7.22 17.72 -0.65
N SER A 7 6.96 18.22 -1.85
CA SER A 7 6.55 17.43 -3.00
C SER A 7 7.75 16.58 -3.43
N SER A 8 8.01 15.48 -2.71
CA SER A 8 8.93 14.46 -3.18
C SER A 8 8.27 13.75 -4.36
N ALA A 9 8.38 14.35 -5.54
CA ALA A 9 8.19 13.72 -6.84
C ALA A 9 9.33 12.72 -7.10
N GLY A 10 9.54 11.82 -6.14
CA GLY A 10 10.51 10.74 -6.23
C GLY A 10 9.90 9.59 -7.02
N THR A 11 10.74 8.95 -7.82
CA THR A 11 10.58 7.68 -8.52
C THR A 11 9.48 6.78 -7.93
N PRO A 12 8.64 6.11 -8.74
CA PRO A 12 7.58 5.23 -8.23
C PRO A 12 8.16 4.26 -7.19
N ARG A 13 7.72 4.37 -5.92
CA ARG A 13 8.23 3.52 -4.84
C ARG A 13 8.00 2.05 -5.21
N LYS A 14 9.08 1.26 -5.21
CA LYS A 14 9.06 -0.13 -5.65
C LYS A 14 8.19 -0.96 -4.71
N LEU A 15 7.16 -1.60 -5.27
CA LEU A 15 6.35 -2.55 -4.53
C LEU A 15 7.13 -3.84 -4.31
N ARG A 16 6.86 -4.51 -3.18
CA ARG A 16 7.36 -5.85 -2.94
C ARG A 16 6.66 -6.86 -3.85
N SER A 17 7.33 -7.97 -4.12
CA SER A 17 6.78 -9.09 -4.89
C SER A 17 7.13 -10.41 -4.23
N GLY A 18 6.35 -11.46 -4.50
CA GLY A 18 6.75 -12.83 -4.18
C GLY A 18 8.09 -13.19 -4.81
N ARG A 19 8.90 -14.01 -4.12
CA ARG A 19 10.18 -14.51 -4.67
C ARG A 19 9.94 -15.51 -5.79
N ASP A 20 8.92 -16.35 -5.67
CA ASP A 20 8.45 -17.25 -6.73
C ASP A 20 7.33 -16.55 -7.53
N PRO A 21 7.38 -16.53 -8.87
CA PRO A 21 6.32 -15.94 -9.71
C PRO A 21 4.91 -16.49 -9.48
N LYS A 22 4.78 -17.73 -8.97
CA LYS A 22 3.52 -18.36 -8.61
C LYS A 22 3.00 -17.93 -7.23
N THR A 23 3.83 -17.30 -6.41
CA THR A 23 3.41 -16.79 -5.09
C THR A 23 2.50 -15.58 -5.29
N ASN A 24 1.22 -15.77 -5.01
CA ASN A 24 0.20 -14.73 -5.12
C ASN A 24 -0.25 -14.18 -3.75
N ALA A 25 0.36 -14.65 -2.65
CA ALA A 25 0.12 -14.14 -1.31
C ALA A 25 1.42 -13.62 -0.70
N TYR A 26 1.52 -12.30 -0.50
CA TYR A 26 2.72 -11.64 0.04
C TYR A 26 2.41 -10.20 0.44
N ARG A 27 3.28 -9.61 1.25
CA ARG A 27 3.22 -8.19 1.58
C ARG A 27 3.70 -7.34 0.41
N LEU A 28 2.84 -6.45 -0.08
CA LEU A 28 3.11 -5.46 -1.13
C LEU A 28 3.75 -4.18 -0.57
N VAL A 29 3.27 -3.72 0.60
CA VAL A 29 3.75 -2.53 1.32
C VAL A 29 3.88 -2.83 2.82
N HIS A 30 5.03 -2.48 3.40
CA HIS A 30 5.40 -2.70 4.80
C HIS A 30 5.71 -1.39 5.52
N GLY A 31 4.73 -0.49 5.53
CA GLY A 31 4.81 0.76 6.27
C GLY A 31 6.03 1.58 5.91
N GLN A 32 6.69 2.11 6.94
CA GLN A 32 7.80 3.05 6.78
C GLN A 32 9.03 2.44 6.09
N ALA A 33 9.21 1.11 6.17
CA ALA A 33 10.28 0.43 5.44
C ALA A 33 10.14 0.62 3.92
N ASP A 34 8.91 0.83 3.44
CA ASP A 34 8.60 1.08 2.02
C ASP A 34 8.20 2.55 1.77
N GLY A 35 8.44 3.44 2.74
CA GLY A 35 8.19 4.88 2.65
C GLY A 35 6.74 5.31 2.81
N TRP A 36 5.87 4.44 3.36
CA TRP A 36 4.48 4.77 3.65
C TRP A 36 4.22 4.78 5.16
N LYS A 37 3.83 5.92 5.71
CA LYS A 37 3.53 5.99 7.14
C LYS A 37 2.30 5.15 7.48
N ASP A 38 2.52 4.16 8.35
CA ASP A 38 1.50 3.28 8.93
C ASP A 38 0.55 2.59 7.93
N LEU A 39 1.00 2.37 6.70
CA LEU A 39 0.24 1.66 5.67
C LEU A 39 0.83 0.27 5.42
N TYR A 40 0.00 -0.75 5.54
CA TYR A 40 0.37 -2.12 5.23
C TYR A 40 -0.58 -2.65 4.17
N VAL A 41 -0.03 -3.23 3.11
CA VAL A 41 -0.82 -3.80 2.03
C VAL A 41 -0.33 -5.21 1.77
N ASP A 42 -1.24 -6.17 1.91
CA ASP A 42 -0.98 -7.58 1.61
C ASP A 42 -1.78 -7.95 0.36
N ARG A 43 -1.12 -8.61 -0.59
CA ARG A 43 -1.79 -9.34 -1.67
C ARG A 43 -2.18 -10.71 -1.13
N LEU A 44 -3.42 -11.11 -1.36
CA LEU A 44 -3.99 -12.40 -0.97
C LEU A 44 -4.71 -12.97 -2.19
N GLY A 45 -3.96 -13.63 -3.08
CA GLY A 45 -4.47 -14.10 -4.37
C GLY A 45 -4.89 -12.93 -5.26
N ASP A 46 -6.19 -12.87 -5.55
CA ASP A 46 -6.81 -11.83 -6.38
C ASP A 46 -7.37 -10.65 -5.57
N PHE A 47 -7.02 -10.57 -4.28
CA PHE A 47 -7.48 -9.51 -3.38
C PHE A 47 -6.31 -8.74 -2.78
N LEU A 48 -6.56 -7.47 -2.42
CA LEU A 48 -5.68 -6.71 -1.55
C LEU A 48 -6.34 -6.51 -0.18
N LEU A 49 -5.55 -6.65 0.88
CA LEU A 49 -5.89 -6.24 2.23
C LEU A 49 -5.05 -5.02 2.61
N ILE A 50 -5.70 -3.88 2.83
CA ILE A 50 -5.07 -2.65 3.29
C ILE A 50 -5.34 -2.48 4.77
N GLN A 51 -4.29 -2.18 5.53
CA GLN A 51 -4.36 -1.97 6.95
C GLN A 51 -3.64 -0.68 7.34
N SER A 52 -4.29 0.14 8.16
CA SER A 52 -3.70 1.33 8.76
C SER A 52 -4.42 1.67 10.07
N PRO A 53 -3.75 2.29 11.05
CA PRO A 53 -4.37 2.65 12.33
C PRO A 53 -5.34 3.82 12.22
N GLN A 54 -5.13 4.69 11.24
CA GLN A 54 -6.00 5.81 10.89
C GLN A 54 -6.68 5.56 9.53
N PRO A 55 -7.80 6.21 9.22
CA PRO A 55 -8.36 6.20 7.87
C PRO A 55 -7.31 6.52 6.81
N LEU A 56 -7.46 5.95 5.62
CA LEU A 56 -6.53 6.20 4.51
C LEU A 56 -6.56 7.67 4.11
N THR A 57 -5.39 8.24 3.85
CA THR A 57 -5.29 9.56 3.24
C THR A 57 -5.53 9.46 1.73
N ASP A 58 -5.88 10.58 1.07
CA ASP A 58 -6.11 10.58 -0.38
C ASP A 58 -4.93 9.98 -1.17
N PRO A 59 -3.65 10.32 -0.88
CA PRO A 59 -2.53 9.67 -1.57
C PRO A 59 -2.45 8.16 -1.38
N GLN A 60 -2.86 7.64 -0.22
CA GLN A 60 -2.88 6.19 0.04
C GLN A 60 -4.03 5.50 -0.70
N LEU A 61 -5.19 6.16 -0.78
CA LEU A 61 -6.35 5.68 -1.52
C LEU A 61 -6.07 5.65 -3.03
N GLU A 62 -5.49 6.71 -3.59
CA GLU A 62 -5.10 6.77 -5.01
C GLU A 62 -4.06 5.70 -5.37
N ALA A 63 -3.08 5.48 -4.49
CA ALA A 63 -2.12 4.40 -4.66
C ALA A 63 -2.80 3.01 -4.67
N ALA A 64 -3.76 2.79 -3.77
CA ALA A 64 -4.53 1.55 -3.71
C ALA A 64 -5.34 1.29 -4.99
N ILE A 65 -6.00 2.32 -5.53
CA ILE A 65 -6.74 2.24 -6.80
C ILE A 65 -5.79 1.87 -7.94
N LYS A 66 -4.62 2.52 -8.02
CA LYS A 66 -3.59 2.22 -9.01
C LYS A 66 -3.08 0.78 -8.90
N TRP A 67 -2.83 0.29 -7.69
CA TRP A 67 -2.38 -1.09 -7.46
C TRP A 67 -3.44 -2.12 -7.85
N LYS A 68 -4.72 -1.84 -7.55
CA LYS A 68 -5.82 -2.72 -7.96
C LYS A 68 -5.82 -2.94 -9.47
N GLY A 69 -5.70 -1.84 -10.24
CA GLY A 69 -5.64 -1.90 -11.71
C GLY A 69 -4.39 -2.62 -12.22
N ALA A 70 -3.21 -2.23 -11.74
CA ALA A 70 -1.94 -2.79 -12.20
C ALA A 70 -1.78 -4.29 -11.93
N LEU A 71 -2.30 -4.76 -10.78
CA LEU A 71 -2.22 -6.16 -10.36
C LEU A 71 -3.43 -7.00 -10.77
N LYS A 72 -4.40 -6.42 -11.51
CA LYS A 72 -5.65 -7.07 -11.94
C LYS A 72 -6.43 -7.71 -10.78
N ILE A 73 -6.52 -6.99 -9.67
CA ILE A 73 -7.13 -7.42 -8.43
C ILE A 73 -8.66 -7.32 -8.53
N LYS A 74 -9.37 -8.35 -8.04
CA LYS A 74 -10.84 -8.42 -8.03
C LYS A 74 -11.47 -7.51 -6.96
N GLY A 75 -10.82 -7.37 -5.79
CA GLY A 75 -11.34 -6.55 -4.70
C GLY A 75 -10.26 -6.05 -3.74
N VAL A 76 -10.59 -4.97 -3.04
CA VAL A 76 -9.73 -4.36 -2.02
C VAL A 76 -10.53 -4.28 -0.73
N TYR A 77 -9.98 -4.82 0.36
CA TYR A 77 -10.54 -4.73 1.69
C TYR A 77 -9.72 -3.78 2.54
N TYR A 78 -10.40 -3.04 3.41
CA TYR A 78 -9.76 -2.18 4.40
C TYR A 78 -10.02 -2.72 5.80
N LYS A 79 -8.97 -2.80 6.61
CA LYS A 79 -9.07 -3.13 8.03
C LYS A 79 -8.36 -2.05 8.83
N LYS A 80 -9.09 -1.42 9.76
CA LYS A 80 -8.48 -0.55 10.75
C LYS A 80 -7.54 -1.38 11.62
N LEU A 81 -6.27 -1.01 11.66
CA LEU A 81 -5.25 -1.71 12.44
C LEU A 81 -5.28 -1.21 13.87
N ASN A 82 -5.68 -2.08 14.80
CA ASN A 82 -5.60 -1.79 16.21
C ASN A 82 -4.30 -2.36 16.78
N ARG A 83 -3.46 -1.50 17.36
CA ARG A 83 -2.26 -1.88 18.09
C ARG A 83 -2.43 -1.38 19.51
N MET A 84 -3.30 -2.06 20.25
CA MET A 84 -3.31 -1.97 21.71
C MET A 84 -2.21 -2.86 22.26
#